data_AF-A0A6N6KAB1-F1
#
_entry.id   AF-A0A6N6KAB1-F1
#
_cell.length_a   1.000
_cell.length_b   1.000
_cell.length_c   1.000
_cell.angle_alpha   90.00
_cell.angle_beta   90.00
_cell.angle_gamma   90.00
#
_symmetry.space_group_name_H-M   'P 1'
#
loop_
_entity.id
_entity.type
_entity.pdbx_description
1 polymer ?
#
loop_
_entity_poly.entity_id
_entity_poly.type
_entity_poly.pdbx_seq_one_letter_code
_entity_poly.pdbx_strand_id
1 'polypeptide(L)'
;MQLFALRVLMRPRDPDLFSKGSVQKDIVHFENAIVFSAQKLHLTSSTPSVHKKTSYTLKLSIKPTEGVMAGVISKQQKIKGHDKDFREFDVDNYPPIVWIWDREEQVLLVEKKTAVFKDAHQVAKAFEDLANNDYLAQLGLRVFIEACLEMEDFWSEYHRLQFIDKVSFTLITPNIFGSSKQALTDDLRKLEADTNANAVTTTFENTDGNLKLKGSHWASVFVDWVKDGGGSWLIKGRKTLKSKPTTISSNQTAKIVLIEGEISEIQLDGYSPSDIKEIIALHQKRYTYKNEESRRLD
;
A
#
# COMPACT_ATOMS: atom_id res chain seq x y z
N MET A 1 7.36 17.43 -5.34
CA MET A 1 6.50 16.69 -4.40
C MET A 1 6.98 15.25 -4.23
N GLN A 2 6.95 14.70 -3.00
CA GLN A 2 7.30 13.30 -2.72
C GLN A 2 6.03 12.47 -2.56
N LEU A 3 5.92 11.33 -3.24
CA LEU A 3 4.78 10.42 -3.17
C LEU A 3 5.22 9.03 -2.69
N PHE A 4 4.49 8.43 -1.77
CA PHE A 4 4.57 6.99 -1.51
C PHE A 4 3.94 6.23 -2.66
N ALA A 5 4.59 5.17 -3.14
CA ALA A 5 3.99 4.21 -4.06
C ALA A 5 3.42 3.01 -3.28
N LEU A 6 2.12 2.80 -3.39
CA LEU A 6 1.39 1.72 -2.71
C LEU A 6 0.72 0.82 -3.73
N ARG A 7 1.02 -0.48 -3.71
CA ARG A 7 0.40 -1.47 -4.59
C ARG A 7 -0.96 -1.88 -4.03
N VAL A 8 -1.97 -1.88 -4.89
CA VAL A 8 -3.31 -2.37 -4.56
C VAL A 8 -3.46 -3.81 -5.06
N LEU A 9 -3.83 -4.69 -4.14
CA LEU A 9 -4.10 -6.11 -4.37
C LEU A 9 -5.56 -6.37 -4.02
N MET A 10 -6.29 -7.13 -4.83
CA MET A 10 -7.70 -7.44 -4.56
C MET A 10 -7.98 -8.92 -4.64
N ARG A 11 -8.69 -9.45 -3.66
CA ARG A 11 -8.90 -10.89 -3.52
C ARG A 11 -10.34 -11.22 -3.22
N PRO A 12 -10.77 -12.44 -3.54
CA PRO A 12 -12.06 -12.92 -3.08
C PRO A 12 -11.95 -13.30 -1.59
N ARG A 13 -13.05 -13.19 -0.86
CA ARG A 13 -13.22 -13.67 0.51
C ARG A 13 -13.54 -15.17 0.52
N ASP A 14 -14.20 -15.64 -0.53
CA ASP A 14 -14.48 -17.05 -0.82
C ASP A 14 -13.66 -17.46 -2.06
N PRO A 15 -12.73 -18.42 -1.98
CA PRO A 15 -11.91 -18.83 -3.11
C PRO A 15 -12.74 -19.34 -4.30
N ASP A 16 -13.96 -19.84 -4.05
CA ASP A 16 -14.87 -20.30 -5.09
C ASP A 16 -15.68 -19.16 -5.75
N LEU A 17 -15.51 -17.91 -5.32
CA LEU A 17 -16.27 -16.78 -5.85
C LEU A 17 -16.10 -16.64 -7.37
N PHE A 18 -14.87 -16.83 -7.87
CA PHE A 18 -14.58 -16.69 -9.30
C PHE A 18 -14.90 -17.96 -10.09
N SER A 19 -14.82 -19.14 -9.48
CA SER A 19 -15.19 -20.41 -10.14
C SER A 19 -16.71 -20.52 -10.36
N LYS A 20 -17.52 -19.86 -9.52
CA LYS A 20 -18.97 -19.74 -9.65
C LYS A 20 -19.44 -18.75 -10.72
N GLY A 21 -18.52 -17.96 -11.31
CA GLY A 21 -18.78 -17.07 -12.45
C GLY A 21 -19.64 -15.83 -12.16
N SER A 22 -20.01 -15.57 -10.89
CA SER A 22 -20.91 -14.46 -10.53
C SER A 22 -20.23 -13.10 -10.37
N VAL A 23 -18.91 -13.07 -10.19
CA VAL A 23 -18.12 -11.84 -10.00
C VAL A 23 -16.86 -11.95 -10.86
N GLN A 24 -16.50 -10.88 -11.58
CA GLN A 24 -15.25 -10.86 -12.36
C GLN A 24 -14.08 -10.37 -11.49
N LYS A 25 -12.90 -10.94 -11.72
CA LYS A 25 -11.66 -10.47 -11.10
C LYS A 25 -11.19 -9.20 -11.83
N ASP A 26 -11.76 -8.06 -11.47
CA ASP A 26 -11.49 -6.77 -12.10
C ASP A 26 -11.08 -5.73 -11.06
N ILE A 27 -9.89 -5.13 -11.24
CA ILE A 27 -9.36 -4.06 -10.38
C ILE A 27 -10.28 -2.83 -10.35
N VAL A 28 -11.17 -2.65 -11.33
CA VAL A 28 -12.20 -1.60 -11.34
C VAL A 28 -13.13 -1.69 -10.11
N HIS A 29 -13.29 -2.86 -9.48
CA HIS A 29 -14.02 -2.96 -8.21
C HIS A 29 -13.38 -2.13 -7.09
N PHE A 30 -12.05 -1.96 -7.08
CA PHE A 30 -11.39 -1.03 -6.16
C PHE A 30 -11.80 0.42 -6.45
N GLU A 31 -11.80 0.84 -7.71
CA GLU A 31 -12.22 2.18 -8.12
C GLU A 31 -13.66 2.47 -7.67
N ASN A 32 -14.57 1.52 -7.90
CA ASN A 32 -15.96 1.61 -7.48
C ASN A 32 -16.11 1.69 -5.96
N ALA A 33 -15.29 0.94 -5.21
CA ALA A 33 -15.27 1.00 -3.76
C ALA A 33 -14.83 2.38 -3.24
N ILE A 34 -13.81 2.99 -3.86
CA ILE A 34 -13.35 4.34 -3.53
C ILE A 34 -14.43 5.38 -3.85
N VAL A 35 -15.09 5.27 -5.01
CA VAL A 35 -16.24 6.13 -5.37
C VAL A 35 -17.37 6.02 -4.35
N PHE A 36 -17.74 4.79 -3.97
CA PHE A 36 -18.77 4.52 -2.98
C PHE A 36 -18.43 5.19 -1.63
N SER A 37 -17.18 5.06 -1.17
CA SER A 37 -16.73 5.69 0.06
C SER A 37 -16.77 7.22 -0.03
N ALA A 38 -16.26 7.81 -1.11
CA ALA A 38 -16.31 9.27 -1.32
C ALA A 38 -17.74 9.83 -1.28
N GLN A 39 -18.71 9.08 -1.81
CA GLN A 39 -20.13 9.47 -1.78
C GLN A 39 -20.77 9.32 -0.39
N LYS A 40 -20.40 8.26 0.35
CA LYS A 40 -21.01 7.93 1.65
C LYS A 40 -20.39 8.64 2.85
N LEU A 41 -19.15 9.15 2.74
CA LEU A 41 -18.47 9.80 3.87
C LEU A 41 -19.17 11.05 4.39
N HIS A 42 -20.01 11.69 3.57
CA HIS A 42 -20.85 12.83 3.96
C HIS A 42 -22.25 12.44 4.45
N LEU A 43 -22.60 11.15 4.38
CA LEU A 43 -23.85 10.62 4.93
C LEU A 43 -23.58 10.27 6.40
N THR A 44 -24.00 11.13 7.31
CA THR A 44 -23.95 10.88 8.75
C THR A 44 -24.65 9.56 9.09
N SER A 45 -23.92 8.57 9.60
CA SER A 45 -24.58 7.41 10.19
C SER A 45 -25.24 7.85 11.49
N SER A 46 -26.56 7.72 11.58
CA SER A 46 -27.38 8.03 12.76
C SER A 46 -27.10 7.13 13.96
N THR A 47 -26.26 6.11 13.82
CA THR A 47 -25.85 5.19 14.90
C THR A 47 -24.36 5.31 15.20
N PRO A 48 -23.96 5.67 16.43
CA PRO A 48 -22.57 5.71 16.84
C PRO A 48 -21.99 4.28 16.89
N SER A 49 -20.95 4.03 16.10
CA SER A 49 -20.15 2.80 16.16
C SER A 49 -19.34 2.75 17.47
N VAL A 50 -19.42 1.63 18.18
CA VAL A 50 -18.73 1.34 19.46
C VAL A 50 -17.20 1.28 19.31
N HIS A 51 -16.69 1.11 18.09
CA HIS A 51 -15.27 1.24 17.81
C HIS A 51 -14.93 2.68 17.46
N LYS A 52 -13.94 3.25 18.16
CA LYS A 52 -13.40 4.60 17.98
C LYS A 52 -12.93 4.75 16.52
N LYS A 53 -13.83 5.19 15.64
CA LYS A 53 -13.60 5.37 14.20
C LYS A 53 -12.63 6.53 14.03
N THR A 54 -11.38 6.26 13.67
CA THR A 54 -10.55 7.28 13.01
C THR A 54 -11.35 7.73 11.78
N SER A 55 -11.85 8.97 11.76
CA SER A 55 -12.57 9.45 10.59
C SER A 55 -11.57 9.89 9.54
N TYR A 56 -11.35 9.02 8.55
CA TYR A 56 -10.77 9.44 7.28
C TYR A 56 -11.83 10.19 6.49
N THR A 57 -11.43 11.21 5.76
CA THR A 57 -12.27 11.84 4.73
C THR A 57 -11.57 11.70 3.39
N LEU A 58 -12.37 11.55 2.34
CA LEU A 58 -11.91 11.30 0.98
C LEU A 58 -12.78 12.11 0.04
N LYS A 59 -12.15 12.94 -0.78
CA LYS A 59 -12.78 13.67 -1.88
C LYS A 59 -12.17 13.20 -3.18
N LEU A 60 -13.03 12.90 -4.15
CA LEU A 60 -12.62 12.64 -5.53
C LEU A 60 -12.62 13.95 -6.30
N SER A 61 -11.45 14.38 -6.78
CA SER A 61 -11.33 15.49 -7.71
C SER A 61 -11.49 15.00 -9.15
N ILE A 62 -10.97 13.80 -9.44
CA ILE A 62 -11.05 13.16 -10.76
C ILE A 62 -11.65 11.77 -10.58
N LYS A 63 -12.82 11.55 -11.19
CA LYS A 63 -13.51 10.25 -11.17
C LYS A 63 -12.77 9.22 -12.02
N PRO A 64 -12.92 7.90 -11.72
CA PRO A 64 -12.31 6.83 -12.52
C PRO A 64 -12.68 6.97 -13.99
N THR A 65 -11.70 7.30 -14.82
CA THR A 65 -11.84 7.44 -16.28
C THR A 65 -10.51 7.04 -16.90
N GLU A 66 -10.54 6.25 -17.98
CA GLU A 66 -9.31 5.82 -18.69
C GLU A 66 -8.22 5.15 -17.81
N GLY A 67 -8.61 4.56 -16.68
CA GLY A 67 -7.66 3.90 -15.77
C GLY A 67 -6.90 4.85 -14.86
N VAL A 68 -7.35 6.11 -14.75
CA VAL A 68 -6.84 7.06 -13.78
C VAL A 68 -7.95 7.56 -12.87
N MET A 69 -7.58 7.87 -11.63
CA MET A 69 -8.45 8.50 -10.64
C MET A 69 -7.57 9.33 -9.70
N ALA A 70 -8.06 10.45 -9.19
CA ALA A 70 -7.28 11.27 -8.27
C ALA A 70 -8.18 12.04 -7.30
N GLY A 71 -7.61 12.45 -6.18
CA GLY A 71 -8.33 13.24 -5.21
C GLY A 71 -7.49 13.60 -4.01
N VAL A 72 -8.18 13.92 -2.92
CA VAL A 72 -7.54 14.16 -1.63
C VAL A 72 -8.08 13.24 -0.56
N ILE A 73 -7.21 12.86 0.36
CA ILE A 73 -7.54 12.12 1.57
C ILE A 73 -7.04 12.90 2.77
N SER A 74 -7.73 12.80 3.90
CA SER A 74 -7.25 13.32 5.16
C SER A 74 -7.62 12.41 6.32
N LYS A 75 -6.83 12.51 7.39
CA LYS A 75 -7.09 11.90 8.68
C LYS A 75 -7.43 13.02 9.66
N GLN A 76 -8.57 12.93 10.34
CA GLN A 76 -8.97 13.92 11.34
C GLN A 76 -7.86 14.13 12.38
N GLN A 77 -7.54 15.39 12.61
CA GLN A 77 -6.62 15.83 13.65
C GLN A 77 -7.33 16.81 14.56
N LYS A 78 -6.89 16.86 15.82
CA LYS A 78 -7.33 17.89 16.75
C LYS A 78 -6.22 18.92 16.89
N ILE A 79 -6.51 20.16 16.54
CA ILE A 79 -5.64 21.29 16.83
C ILE A 79 -6.11 21.88 18.16
N LYS A 80 -5.18 21.95 19.12
CA LYS A 80 -5.38 22.68 20.37
C LYS A 80 -4.97 24.13 20.16
N GLY A 81 -5.91 25.04 20.32
CA GLY A 81 -5.70 26.49 20.24
C GLY A 81 -6.00 27.17 21.57
N HIS A 82 -5.62 28.44 21.66
CA HIS A 82 -6.06 29.34 22.72
C HIS A 82 -6.70 30.56 22.06
N ASP A 83 -7.82 31.04 22.60
CA ASP A 83 -8.40 32.30 22.16
C ASP A 83 -7.62 33.50 22.74
N LYS A 84 -8.06 34.72 22.41
CA LYS A 84 -7.45 35.98 22.91
C LYS A 84 -7.48 36.12 24.44
N ASP A 85 -8.35 35.36 25.10
CA ASP A 85 -8.53 35.34 26.55
C ASP A 85 -7.81 34.13 27.19
N PHE A 86 -6.91 33.49 26.42
CA PHE A 86 -6.12 32.32 26.79
C PHE A 86 -6.95 31.08 27.16
N ARG A 87 -8.17 30.95 26.64
CA ARG A 87 -9.01 29.76 26.86
C ARG A 87 -8.69 28.70 25.82
N GLU A 88 -8.44 27.48 26.28
CA GLU A 88 -8.21 26.33 25.41
C GLU A 88 -9.46 25.97 24.58
N PHE A 89 -9.26 25.69 23.30
CA PHE A 89 -10.28 25.10 22.44
C PHE A 89 -9.68 24.03 21.53
N ASP A 90 -10.49 23.05 21.15
CA ASP A 90 -10.17 22.04 20.14
C ASP A 90 -10.88 22.38 18.83
N VAL A 91 -10.15 22.40 17.72
CA VAL A 91 -10.72 22.45 16.36
C VAL A 91 -10.36 21.19 15.60
N ASP A 92 -11.37 20.57 14.99
CA ASP A 92 -11.18 19.48 14.04
C ASP A 92 -10.52 20.01 12.76
N ASN A 93 -9.40 19.41 12.40
CA ASN A 93 -8.63 19.75 11.22
C ASN A 93 -8.50 18.54 10.29
N TYR A 94 -8.69 18.77 9.00
CA TYR A 94 -8.61 17.77 7.95
C TYR A 94 -7.59 18.22 6.90
N PRO A 95 -6.28 18.22 7.22
CA PRO A 95 -5.25 18.64 6.29
C PRO A 95 -5.24 17.72 5.06
N PRO A 96 -5.48 18.23 3.85
CA PRO A 96 -5.59 17.39 2.66
C PRO A 96 -4.22 16.87 2.23
N ILE A 97 -4.24 15.69 1.63
CA ILE A 97 -3.12 15.00 1.00
C ILE A 97 -3.56 14.53 -0.37
N VAL A 98 -2.80 14.86 -1.40
CA VAL A 98 -3.12 14.43 -2.76
C VAL A 98 -2.79 12.95 -2.96
N TRP A 99 -3.65 12.26 -3.71
CA TRP A 99 -3.39 10.92 -4.19
C TRP A 99 -3.79 10.76 -5.66
N ILE A 100 -3.10 9.86 -6.35
CA ILE A 100 -3.28 9.54 -7.76
C ILE A 100 -3.29 8.01 -7.90
N TRP A 101 -4.21 7.49 -8.69
CA TRP A 101 -4.37 6.07 -8.98
C TRP A 101 -3.98 5.79 -10.43
N ASP A 102 -3.06 4.83 -10.61
CA ASP A 102 -2.72 4.21 -11.89
C ASP A 102 -3.28 2.77 -11.90
N ARG A 103 -4.34 2.55 -12.67
CA ARG A 103 -4.98 1.23 -12.80
C ARG A 103 -4.09 0.22 -13.50
N GLU A 104 -3.27 0.65 -14.46
CA GLU A 104 -2.43 -0.26 -15.26
C GLU A 104 -1.38 -0.93 -14.38
N GLU A 105 -0.73 -0.13 -13.52
CA GLU A 105 0.22 -0.63 -12.55
C GLU A 105 -0.47 -1.11 -11.26
N GLN A 106 -1.74 -0.80 -11.05
CA GLN A 106 -2.46 -0.97 -9.79
C GLN A 106 -1.75 -0.29 -8.61
N VAL A 107 -1.28 0.94 -8.81
CA VAL A 107 -0.53 1.72 -7.81
C VAL A 107 -1.27 2.98 -7.42
N LEU A 108 -1.37 3.20 -6.11
CA LEU A 108 -1.70 4.48 -5.50
C LEU A 108 -0.42 5.25 -5.22
N LEU A 109 -0.27 6.41 -5.84
CA LEU A 109 0.72 7.40 -5.47
C LEU A 109 0.09 8.37 -4.47
N VAL A 110 0.64 8.50 -3.27
CA VAL A 110 0.06 9.34 -2.21
C VAL A 110 1.11 10.30 -1.65
N GLU A 111 0.78 11.58 -1.54
CA GLU A 111 1.70 12.60 -1.05
C GLU A 111 2.23 12.24 0.35
N LYS A 112 3.55 12.27 0.46
CA LYS A 112 4.26 12.04 1.71
C LYS A 112 4.17 13.30 2.59
N LYS A 113 3.12 13.34 3.40
CA LYS A 113 2.88 14.38 4.41
C LYS A 113 2.84 13.78 5.80
N THR A 114 4.03 13.67 6.42
CA THR A 114 4.22 12.98 7.73
C THR A 114 3.46 13.62 8.88
N ALA A 115 3.12 14.90 8.75
CA ALA A 115 2.24 15.61 9.68
C ALA A 115 0.83 15.01 9.74
N VAL A 116 0.36 14.33 8.69
CA VAL A 116 -0.98 13.74 8.60
C VAL A 116 -0.95 12.22 8.75
N PHE A 117 -0.15 11.54 7.94
CA PHE A 117 0.14 10.12 8.10
C PHE A 117 1.63 9.92 8.32
N LYS A 118 1.99 9.32 9.46
CA LYS A 118 3.39 9.17 9.89
C LYS A 118 4.25 8.43 8.85
N ASP A 119 3.67 7.44 8.18
CA ASP A 119 4.35 6.50 7.30
C ASP A 119 3.37 5.93 6.25
N ALA A 120 3.93 5.29 5.23
CA ALA A 120 3.18 4.67 4.13
C ALA A 120 2.19 3.60 4.61
N HIS A 121 2.51 2.89 5.70
CA HIS A 121 1.63 1.87 6.26
C HIS A 121 0.32 2.47 6.80
N GLN A 122 0.38 3.62 7.47
CA GLN A 122 -0.85 4.31 7.89
C GLN A 122 -1.68 4.80 6.71
N VAL A 123 -1.05 5.21 5.61
CA VAL A 123 -1.76 5.58 4.38
C VAL A 123 -2.45 4.36 3.76
N ALA A 124 -1.71 3.27 3.57
CA ALA A 124 -2.24 2.01 3.06
C ALA A 124 -3.44 1.55 3.88
N LYS A 125 -3.31 1.57 5.21
CA LYS A 125 -4.39 1.21 6.12
C LYS A 125 -5.63 2.10 5.97
N ALA A 126 -5.45 3.40 5.78
CA ALA A 126 -6.56 4.32 5.57
C ALA A 126 -7.33 4.00 4.26
N PHE A 127 -6.61 3.75 3.17
CA PHE A 127 -7.25 3.34 1.91
C PHE A 127 -7.88 1.95 2.00
N GLU A 128 -7.29 0.99 2.72
CA GLU A 128 -7.91 -0.31 2.96
C GLU A 128 -9.21 -0.19 3.75
N ASP A 129 -9.23 0.64 4.80
CA ASP A 129 -10.42 0.86 5.63
C ASP A 129 -11.54 1.53 4.82
N LEU A 130 -11.18 2.42 3.88
CA LEU A 130 -12.11 3.05 2.95
C LEU A 130 -12.58 2.09 1.84
N ALA A 131 -11.70 1.29 1.26
CA ALA A 131 -12.03 0.41 0.14
C ALA A 131 -12.80 -0.84 0.58
N ASN A 132 -12.47 -1.42 1.74
CA ASN A 132 -13.11 -2.64 2.27
C ASN A 132 -14.49 -2.36 2.91
N ASN A 133 -15.31 -1.60 2.20
CA ASN A 133 -16.65 -1.20 2.58
C ASN A 133 -17.72 -2.23 2.15
N ASP A 134 -19.00 -1.87 2.34
CA ASP A 134 -20.14 -2.72 2.01
C ASP A 134 -20.18 -3.16 0.55
N TYR A 135 -19.71 -2.32 -0.39
CA TYR A 135 -19.71 -2.66 -1.81
C TYR A 135 -18.81 -3.87 -2.09
N LEU A 136 -17.55 -3.85 -1.63
CA LEU A 136 -16.67 -5.01 -1.78
C LEU A 136 -17.15 -6.19 -0.94
N ALA A 137 -17.70 -5.94 0.25
CA ALA A 137 -18.22 -7.01 1.10
C ALA A 137 -19.36 -7.80 0.43
N GLN A 138 -20.30 -7.12 -0.24
CA GLN A 138 -21.41 -7.74 -0.98
C GLN A 138 -20.92 -8.55 -2.19
N LEU A 139 -19.86 -8.09 -2.84
CA LEU A 139 -19.21 -8.83 -3.91
C LEU A 139 -18.33 -9.98 -3.40
N GLY A 140 -18.19 -10.14 -2.08
CA GLY A 140 -17.28 -11.12 -1.51
C GLY A 140 -15.83 -10.80 -1.84
N LEU A 141 -15.45 -9.54 -2.04
CA LEU A 141 -14.10 -9.08 -2.35
C LEU A 141 -13.44 -8.40 -1.14
N ARG A 142 -12.12 -8.31 -1.17
CA ARG A 142 -11.28 -7.59 -0.20
C ARG A 142 -10.04 -7.02 -0.86
N VAL A 143 -9.70 -5.80 -0.50
CA VAL A 143 -8.49 -5.10 -0.93
C VAL A 143 -7.43 -5.16 0.18
N PHE A 144 -6.18 -5.36 -0.24
CA PHE A 144 -4.96 -5.23 0.56
C PHE A 144 -4.05 -4.22 -0.13
N ILE A 145 -3.38 -3.38 0.65
CA ILE A 145 -2.51 -2.33 0.12
C ILE A 145 -1.17 -2.42 0.83
N GLU A 146 -0.11 -2.55 0.05
CA GLU A 146 1.26 -2.65 0.56
C GLU A 146 2.15 -1.59 -0.08
N ALA A 147 3.16 -1.13 0.66
CA ALA A 147 4.13 -0.21 0.10
C ALA A 147 5.04 -0.94 -0.91
N CYS A 148 5.25 -0.33 -2.08
CA CYS A 148 6.42 -0.67 -2.89
C CYS A 148 7.67 -0.25 -2.13
N LEU A 149 8.78 -0.99 -2.24
CA LEU A 149 10.02 -0.72 -1.52
C LEU A 149 11.19 -0.46 -2.50
N GLU A 150 12.28 0.12 -2.02
CA GLU A 150 13.54 0.12 -2.78
C GLU A 150 14.30 -1.19 -2.54
N MET A 151 15.01 -1.66 -3.56
CA MET A 151 15.72 -2.95 -3.50
C MET A 151 16.85 -2.94 -2.47
N GLU A 152 17.53 -1.80 -2.36
CA GLU A 152 18.67 -1.61 -1.49
C GLU A 152 18.27 -1.55 -0.01
N ASP A 153 17.00 -1.27 0.32
CA ASP A 153 16.56 -1.06 1.69
C ASP A 153 16.72 -2.31 2.55
N PHE A 154 16.24 -3.47 2.06
CA PHE A 154 16.37 -4.73 2.79
C PHE A 154 17.84 -5.07 3.05
N TRP A 155 18.66 -5.06 2.00
CA TRP A 155 20.05 -5.46 2.13
C TRP A 155 20.85 -4.44 2.95
N SER A 156 20.58 -3.14 2.83
CA SER A 156 21.24 -2.12 3.64
C SER A 156 20.94 -2.33 5.12
N GLU A 157 19.68 -2.55 5.49
CA GLU A 157 19.29 -2.83 6.88
C GLU A 157 19.83 -4.17 7.38
N TYR A 158 19.87 -5.18 6.52
CA TYR A 158 20.50 -6.48 6.82
C TYR A 158 21.99 -6.31 7.14
N HIS A 159 22.76 -5.58 6.31
CA HIS A 159 24.19 -5.38 6.52
C HIS A 159 24.51 -4.46 7.72
N ARG A 160 23.56 -3.64 8.18
CA ARG A 160 23.72 -2.80 9.38
C ARG A 160 23.75 -3.61 10.68
N LEU A 161 23.30 -4.86 10.66
CA LEU A 161 23.27 -5.75 11.81
C LEU A 161 24.41 -6.78 11.69
N GLN A 162 25.21 -6.90 12.75
CA GLN A 162 26.30 -7.88 12.79
C GLN A 162 25.79 -9.28 13.16
N PHE A 163 24.77 -9.34 14.02
CA PHE A 163 24.18 -10.59 14.49
C PHE A 163 22.69 -10.59 14.18
N ILE A 164 22.27 -11.48 13.29
CA ILE A 164 20.89 -11.58 12.84
C ILE A 164 20.33 -12.90 13.36
N ASP A 165 19.32 -12.77 14.21
CA ASP A 165 18.69 -13.91 14.85
C ASP A 165 17.57 -14.45 13.95
N LYS A 166 16.80 -13.56 13.31
CA LYS A 166 15.60 -13.92 12.57
C LYS A 166 15.32 -12.97 11.41
N VAL A 167 14.88 -13.53 10.28
CA VAL A 167 14.31 -12.79 9.15
C VAL A 167 13.01 -13.46 8.76
N SER A 168 11.93 -12.68 8.68
CA SER A 168 10.62 -13.13 8.26
C SER A 168 10.17 -12.37 7.02
N PHE A 169 9.62 -13.09 6.04
CA PHE A 169 8.95 -12.55 4.88
C PHE A 169 7.48 -12.95 4.94
N THR A 170 6.58 -11.96 4.91
CA THR A 170 5.15 -12.19 4.71
C THR A 170 4.84 -11.95 3.25
N LEU A 171 4.58 -13.02 2.52
CA LEU A 171 4.26 -13.00 1.10
C LEU A 171 2.75 -12.98 0.92
N ILE A 172 2.27 -12.01 0.18
CA ILE A 172 0.88 -11.83 -0.21
C ILE A 172 0.82 -12.22 -1.69
N THR A 173 0.04 -13.26 -2.00
CA THR A 173 -0.26 -13.65 -3.39
C THR A 173 -0.90 -12.48 -4.15
N PRO A 174 -0.59 -12.25 -5.42
CA PRO A 174 -1.02 -11.06 -6.15
C PRO A 174 -2.04 -11.41 -7.21
N ASN A 175 -2.68 -10.36 -7.73
CA ASN A 175 -3.51 -10.52 -8.91
C ASN A 175 -2.71 -10.72 -10.19
N ILE A 176 -1.59 -10.00 -10.37
CA ILE A 176 -0.81 -10.00 -11.61
C ILE A 176 0.64 -9.57 -11.30
N PHE A 177 1.55 -10.50 -10.98
CA PHE A 177 2.98 -10.24 -11.23
C PHE A 177 3.34 -10.84 -12.59
N GLY A 178 4.15 -10.13 -13.36
CA GLY A 178 4.54 -10.55 -14.71
C GLY A 178 5.28 -11.90 -14.72
N SER A 179 5.60 -12.39 -15.92
CA SER A 179 6.27 -13.67 -16.14
C SER A 179 7.64 -13.81 -15.43
N SER A 180 8.22 -12.71 -14.95
CA SER A 180 9.52 -12.70 -14.25
C SER A 180 9.53 -13.45 -12.91
N LYS A 181 8.37 -13.72 -12.30
CA LYS A 181 8.25 -14.45 -11.02
C LYS A 181 7.22 -15.58 -11.08
N GLN A 182 7.07 -16.20 -12.25
CA GLN A 182 5.99 -17.15 -12.51
C GLN A 182 6.00 -18.36 -11.57
N ALA A 183 7.17 -18.93 -11.26
CA ALA A 183 7.27 -20.08 -10.36
C ALA A 183 6.74 -19.80 -8.94
N LEU A 184 7.22 -18.72 -8.29
CA LEU A 184 6.71 -18.34 -6.96
C LEU A 184 5.23 -17.94 -7.03
N THR A 185 4.81 -17.28 -8.11
CA THR A 185 3.40 -16.93 -8.32
C THR A 185 2.52 -18.16 -8.39
N ASP A 186 2.94 -19.19 -9.13
CA ASP A 186 2.20 -20.43 -9.31
C ASP A 186 2.14 -21.24 -8.01
N ASP A 187 3.24 -21.31 -7.27
CA ASP A 187 3.28 -21.98 -5.96
C ASP A 187 2.37 -21.28 -4.93
N LEU A 188 2.39 -19.94 -4.91
CA LEU A 188 1.51 -19.16 -4.04
C LEU A 188 0.04 -19.30 -4.44
N ARG A 189 -0.27 -19.36 -5.75
CA ARG A 189 -1.65 -19.60 -6.24
C ARG A 189 -2.15 -21.00 -5.91
N LYS A 190 -1.31 -22.02 -6.04
CA LYS A 190 -1.64 -23.40 -5.63
C LYS A 190 -1.91 -23.45 -4.13
N LEU A 191 -1.04 -22.87 -3.32
CA LEU A 191 -1.23 -22.81 -1.88
C LEU A 191 -2.53 -22.08 -1.51
N GLU A 192 -2.83 -20.95 -2.15
CA GLU A 192 -4.09 -20.23 -1.96
C GLU A 192 -5.30 -21.09 -2.35
N ALA A 193 -5.27 -21.79 -3.49
CA ALA A 193 -6.34 -22.69 -3.90
C ALA A 193 -6.54 -23.86 -2.92
N ASP A 194 -5.45 -24.40 -2.37
CA ASP A 194 -5.49 -25.57 -1.48
C ASP A 194 -5.87 -25.22 -0.04
N THR A 195 -5.50 -24.02 0.44
CA THR A 195 -5.59 -23.65 1.86
C THR A 195 -6.46 -22.42 2.15
N ASN A 196 -6.83 -21.67 1.12
CA ASN A 196 -7.46 -20.34 1.24
C ASN A 196 -6.61 -19.34 2.07
N ALA A 197 -5.28 -19.53 2.13
CA ALA A 197 -4.39 -18.64 2.85
C ALA A 197 -4.18 -17.31 2.10
N ASN A 198 -4.51 -16.20 2.77
CA ASN A 198 -4.32 -14.86 2.19
C ASN A 198 -2.87 -14.36 2.25
N ALA A 199 -2.07 -14.89 3.17
CA ALA A 199 -0.68 -14.53 3.34
C ALA A 199 0.11 -15.74 3.86
N VAL A 200 1.38 -15.80 3.46
CA VAL A 200 2.32 -16.84 3.87
C VAL A 200 3.49 -16.19 4.53
N THR A 201 3.77 -16.54 5.78
CA THR A 201 4.96 -16.04 6.47
C THR A 201 6.04 -17.10 6.51
N THR A 202 7.13 -16.87 5.78
CA THR A 202 8.34 -17.71 5.83
C THR A 202 9.34 -17.07 6.77
N THR A 203 9.86 -17.85 7.72
CA THR A 203 10.83 -17.38 8.71
C THR A 203 12.12 -18.17 8.63
N PHE A 204 13.24 -17.47 8.48
CA PHE A 204 14.58 -18.00 8.66
C PHE A 204 15.09 -17.58 10.03
N GLU A 205 15.60 -18.51 10.83
CA GLU A 205 16.04 -18.26 12.19
C GLU A 205 17.35 -18.99 12.50
N ASN A 206 18.21 -18.33 13.27
CA ASN A 206 19.41 -18.90 13.87
C ASN A 206 19.54 -18.30 15.29
N THR A 207 19.37 -19.13 16.31
CA THR A 207 19.36 -18.69 17.71
C THR A 207 20.68 -18.09 18.18
N ASP A 208 21.78 -18.38 17.48
CA ASP A 208 23.12 -17.88 17.79
C ASP A 208 23.43 -16.54 17.10
N GLY A 209 22.49 -16.00 16.32
CA GLY A 209 22.63 -14.70 15.66
C GLY A 209 23.52 -14.73 14.41
N ASN A 210 23.82 -15.91 13.85
CA ASN A 210 24.67 -16.06 12.66
C ASN A 210 23.86 -16.42 11.41
N LEU A 211 22.62 -15.91 11.29
CA LEU A 211 21.78 -16.18 10.14
C LEU A 211 22.36 -15.51 8.88
N LYS A 212 22.73 -16.32 7.88
CA LYS A 212 23.28 -15.86 6.61
C LYS A 212 22.29 -16.07 5.48
N LEU A 213 21.78 -14.96 4.93
CA LEU A 213 20.85 -14.97 3.79
C LEU A 213 21.46 -14.42 2.50
N LYS A 214 22.59 -13.73 2.58
CA LYS A 214 23.27 -13.21 1.39
C LYS A 214 23.70 -14.35 0.47
N GLY A 215 23.31 -14.28 -0.80
CA GLY A 215 23.57 -15.33 -1.80
C GLY A 215 22.56 -16.48 -1.78
N SER A 216 21.60 -16.49 -0.86
CA SER A 216 20.49 -17.45 -0.91
C SER A 216 19.54 -17.08 -2.04
N HIS A 217 19.32 -18.03 -2.95
CA HIS A 217 18.34 -17.88 -4.04
C HIS A 217 16.94 -17.54 -3.50
N TRP A 218 16.48 -18.27 -2.47
CA TRP A 218 15.17 -18.05 -1.86
C TRP A 218 15.03 -16.67 -1.21
N ALA A 219 16.08 -16.19 -0.52
CA ALA A 219 16.05 -14.87 0.08
C ALA A 219 15.94 -13.78 -0.98
N SER A 220 16.71 -13.87 -2.07
CA SER A 220 16.62 -12.92 -3.18
C SER A 220 15.23 -12.91 -3.82
N VAL A 221 14.65 -14.08 -4.08
CA VAL A 221 13.30 -14.20 -4.64
C VAL A 221 12.24 -13.55 -3.73
N PHE A 222 12.31 -13.77 -2.41
CA PHE A 222 11.37 -13.14 -1.46
C PHE A 222 11.59 -11.64 -1.30
N VAL A 223 12.84 -11.18 -1.30
CA VAL A 223 13.17 -9.74 -1.28
C VAL A 223 12.60 -9.07 -2.51
N ASP A 224 12.82 -9.63 -3.70
CA ASP A 224 12.27 -9.09 -4.94
C ASP A 224 10.74 -9.11 -4.94
N TRP A 225 10.10 -10.16 -4.42
CA TRP A 225 8.66 -10.23 -4.29
C TRP A 225 8.08 -9.09 -3.43
N VAL A 226 8.64 -8.92 -2.24
CA VAL A 226 8.20 -7.90 -1.29
C VAL A 226 8.51 -6.49 -1.79
N LYS A 227 9.61 -6.29 -2.53
CA LYS A 227 9.98 -5.02 -3.16
C LYS A 227 8.86 -4.46 -4.05
N ASP A 228 8.20 -5.32 -4.81
CA ASP A 228 7.18 -4.89 -5.78
C ASP A 228 5.79 -4.63 -5.14
N GLY A 229 5.73 -4.66 -3.81
CA GLY A 229 4.48 -4.53 -3.03
C GLY A 229 3.76 -5.87 -2.85
N GLY A 230 4.47 -6.99 -2.99
CA GLY A 230 3.93 -8.34 -2.80
C GLY A 230 3.87 -8.79 -1.34
N GLY A 231 4.09 -7.90 -0.37
CA GLY A 231 4.06 -8.24 1.05
C GLY A 231 5.01 -7.39 1.88
N SER A 232 5.59 -7.97 2.93
CA SER A 232 6.45 -7.27 3.88
C SER A 232 7.60 -8.14 4.40
N TRP A 233 8.62 -7.50 4.96
CA TRP A 233 9.74 -8.19 5.62
C TRP A 233 10.01 -7.62 7.00
N LEU A 234 10.59 -8.46 7.86
CA LEU A 234 11.02 -8.11 9.21
C LEU A 234 12.38 -8.75 9.50
N ILE A 235 13.32 -7.95 9.98
CA ILE A 235 14.65 -8.39 10.43
C ILE A 235 14.74 -8.15 11.93
N LYS A 236 15.12 -9.19 12.68
CA LYS A 236 15.45 -9.10 14.10
C LYS A 236 16.91 -9.46 14.30
N GLY A 237 17.64 -8.56 14.95
CA GLY A 237 19.06 -8.74 15.22
C GLY A 237 19.63 -7.62 16.08
N ARG A 238 20.96 -7.55 16.13
CA ARG A 238 21.71 -6.62 16.98
C ARG A 238 23.01 -6.19 16.28
N LYS A 239 23.44 -4.96 16.54
CA LYS A 239 24.65 -4.37 15.94
C LYS A 239 25.93 -4.98 16.51
N THR A 240 25.91 -5.31 17.79
CA THR A 240 27.01 -5.95 18.53
C THR A 240 26.43 -6.93 19.56
N LEU A 241 27.25 -7.85 20.08
CA LEU A 241 26.86 -8.80 21.13
C LEU A 241 26.22 -8.15 22.37
N LYS A 242 26.66 -6.95 22.73
CA LYS A 242 26.19 -6.20 23.91
C LYS A 242 24.99 -5.28 23.62
N SER A 243 24.68 -5.05 22.35
CA SER A 243 23.57 -4.16 21.97
C SER A 243 22.21 -4.84 22.18
N LYS A 244 21.20 -4.04 22.54
CA LYS A 244 19.83 -4.54 22.65
C LYS A 244 19.35 -5.07 21.29
N PRO A 245 18.57 -6.16 21.25
CA PRO A 245 17.91 -6.61 20.04
C PRO A 245 17.02 -5.50 19.47
N THR A 246 17.08 -5.32 18.16
CA THR A 246 16.21 -4.40 17.43
C THR A 246 15.42 -5.17 16.38
N THR A 247 14.26 -4.62 16.05
CA THR A 247 13.41 -5.13 14.98
C THR A 247 13.25 -4.02 13.95
N ILE A 248 13.52 -4.37 12.70
CA ILE A 248 13.44 -3.47 11.54
C ILE A 248 12.46 -4.10 10.56
N SER A 249 11.56 -3.30 10.00
CA SER A 249 10.50 -3.78 9.10
C SER A 249 10.37 -2.90 7.87
N SER A 250 9.88 -3.48 6.78
CA SER A 250 9.62 -2.78 5.51
C SER A 250 8.65 -1.59 5.62
N ASN A 251 7.83 -1.52 6.68
CA ASN A 251 6.88 -0.41 6.89
C ASN A 251 7.54 0.98 6.92
N GLN A 252 8.86 1.05 7.15
CA GLN A 252 9.62 2.30 7.22
C GLN A 252 10.34 2.66 5.91
N THR A 253 10.29 1.79 4.91
CA THR A 253 11.18 1.84 3.73
C THR A 253 10.37 1.89 2.42
N ALA A 254 9.24 2.59 2.45
CA ALA A 254 8.41 2.76 1.26
C ALA A 254 9.16 3.56 0.18
N LYS A 255 9.10 3.07 -1.06
CA LYS A 255 9.58 3.73 -2.27
C LYS A 255 8.95 5.11 -2.40
N ILE A 256 9.81 6.10 -2.66
CA ILE A 256 9.42 7.51 -2.81
C ILE A 256 9.54 7.89 -4.29
N VAL A 257 8.41 8.19 -4.90
CA VAL A 257 8.35 8.75 -6.25
C VAL A 257 8.40 10.27 -6.15
N LEU A 258 9.45 10.87 -6.70
CA LEU A 258 9.56 12.32 -6.82
C LEU A 258 8.86 12.79 -8.10
N ILE A 259 7.90 13.71 -7.95
CA ILE A 259 7.29 14.46 -9.06
C ILE A 259 7.80 15.91 -8.99
N GLU A 260 8.15 16.50 -10.13
CA GLU A 260 8.55 17.89 -10.21
C GLU A 260 7.35 18.82 -9.98
N GLY A 261 7.52 19.86 -9.16
CA GLY A 261 6.43 20.73 -8.74
C GLY A 261 5.63 20.21 -7.54
N GLU A 262 4.56 20.94 -7.20
CA GLU A 262 3.57 20.57 -6.19
C GLU A 262 2.18 20.57 -6.81
N ILE A 263 1.39 19.55 -6.50
CA ILE A 263 -0.03 19.47 -6.85
C ILE A 263 -0.77 19.63 -5.54
N SER A 264 -1.37 20.79 -5.34
CA SER A 264 -2.29 21.06 -4.23
C SER A 264 -3.71 20.60 -4.58
N GLU A 265 -4.59 20.52 -3.58
CA GLU A 265 -6.02 20.25 -3.80
C GLU A 265 -6.64 21.21 -4.84
N ILE A 266 -6.31 22.50 -4.76
CA ILE A 266 -6.86 23.53 -5.65
C ILE A 266 -6.38 23.31 -7.09
N GLN A 267 -5.11 22.94 -7.27
CA GLN A 267 -4.57 22.64 -8.60
C GLN A 267 -5.19 21.35 -9.16
N LEU A 268 -5.38 20.34 -8.32
CA LEU A 268 -5.96 19.06 -8.71
C LEU A 268 -7.42 19.22 -9.20
N ASP A 269 -8.20 20.10 -8.58
CA ASP A 269 -9.57 20.40 -9.01
C ASP A 269 -9.62 21.08 -10.41
N GLY A 270 -8.51 21.64 -10.88
CA GLY A 270 -8.37 22.20 -12.23
C GLY A 270 -7.84 21.20 -13.28
N TYR A 271 -7.45 20.00 -12.88
CA TYR A 271 -6.91 18.98 -13.80
C TYR A 271 -8.02 18.12 -14.41
N SER A 272 -7.79 17.72 -15.65
CA SER A 272 -8.56 16.70 -16.36
C SER A 272 -7.96 15.30 -16.13
N PRO A 273 -8.71 14.22 -16.45
CA PRO A 273 -8.14 12.87 -16.47
C PRO A 273 -6.88 12.75 -17.35
N SER A 274 -6.84 13.46 -18.49
CA SER A 274 -5.69 13.44 -19.39
C SER A 274 -4.43 14.02 -18.75
N ASP A 275 -4.55 15.11 -17.98
CA ASP A 275 -3.41 15.71 -17.29
C ASP A 275 -2.79 14.74 -16.28
N ILE A 276 -3.64 14.01 -15.53
CA ILE A 276 -3.18 12.97 -14.59
C ILE A 276 -2.49 11.82 -15.33
N LYS A 277 -3.05 11.40 -16.46
CA LYS A 277 -2.48 10.34 -17.29
C LYS A 277 -1.09 10.71 -17.81
N GLU A 278 -0.89 11.96 -18.22
CA GLU A 278 0.42 12.48 -18.62
C GLU A 278 1.41 12.50 -17.45
N ILE A 279 0.98 12.96 -16.27
CA ILE A 279 1.80 12.93 -15.05
C ILE A 279 2.23 11.49 -14.70
N ILE A 280 1.29 10.54 -14.75
CA ILE A 280 1.54 9.11 -14.54
C ILE A 280 2.59 8.61 -15.55
N ALA A 281 2.39 8.87 -16.84
CA ALA A 281 3.27 8.40 -17.90
C ALA A 281 4.73 8.87 -17.74
N LEU A 282 4.95 10.10 -17.26
CA LEU A 282 6.30 10.63 -16.99
C LEU A 282 7.02 9.91 -15.85
N HIS A 283 6.27 9.33 -14.90
CA HIS A 283 6.82 8.77 -13.68
C HIS A 283 6.65 7.24 -13.54
N GLN A 284 5.88 6.60 -14.41
CA GLN A 284 5.52 5.17 -14.33
C GLN A 284 6.74 4.25 -14.22
N LYS A 285 7.83 4.58 -14.93
CA LYS A 285 9.10 3.83 -14.88
C LYS A 285 9.69 3.73 -13.47
N ARG A 286 9.31 4.62 -12.54
CA ARG A 286 9.85 4.66 -11.17
C ARG A 286 9.18 3.67 -10.23
N TYR A 287 7.97 3.19 -10.54
CA TYR A 287 7.20 2.31 -9.65
C TYR A 287 6.60 1.08 -10.35
N THR A 288 6.83 0.94 -11.66
CA THR A 288 6.42 -0.26 -12.39
C THR A 288 7.12 -1.51 -11.85
N TYR A 289 6.40 -2.63 -11.88
CA TYR A 289 6.93 -3.97 -11.61
C TYR A 289 7.23 -4.74 -12.91
N LYS A 290 6.85 -4.18 -14.07
CA LYS A 290 7.07 -4.81 -15.38
C LYS A 290 8.55 -4.66 -15.74
N ASN A 291 9.23 -5.79 -16.00
CA ASN A 291 10.61 -5.79 -16.50
C ASN A 291 10.69 -5.16 -17.90
N GLU A 292 11.87 -4.67 -18.31
CA GLU A 292 12.06 -4.08 -19.65
C GLU A 292 11.71 -5.05 -20.81
N GLU A 293 11.84 -6.36 -20.60
CA GLU A 293 11.42 -7.37 -21.58
C GLU A 293 9.90 -7.47 -21.75
N SER A 294 9.12 -7.22 -20.68
CA SER A 294 7.66 -7.22 -20.75
C SER A 294 7.11 -6.03 -21.54
N ARG A 295 7.86 -4.92 -21.65
CA ARG A 295 7.48 -3.75 -22.47
C ARG A 295 7.60 -3.97 -23.97
N ARG A 296 8.22 -5.07 -24.43
CA ARG A 296 8.38 -5.39 -25.86
C ARG A 296 7.28 -6.32 -26.39
N LEU A 297 6.41 -6.81 -25.51
CA LEU A 297 5.39 -7.81 -25.81
C LEU A 297 3.95 -7.30 -25.63
N ASP A 298 3.79 -6.04 -25.21
CA ASP A 298 2.54 -5.28 -25.22
C ASP A 298 2.62 -4.19 -26.31
#